data_AF-A0A943BA14-F1
#
_entry.id   AF-A0A943BA14-F1
#
_cell.length_a   1.000
_cell.length_b   1.000
_cell.length_c   1.000
_cell.angle_alpha   90.00
_cell.angle_beta   90.00
_cell.angle_gamma   90.00
#
_symmetry.space_group_name_H-M   'P 1'
#
loop_
_entity.id
_entity.type
_entity.pdbx_description
1 polymer ?
#
loop_
_entity_poly.entity_id
_entity_poly.type
_entity_poly.pdbx_seq_one_letter_code
_entity_poly.pdbx_strand_id
1 'polypeptide(L)'
;MRHKYKKHHKVGKKNISEKDQKILYLLNIQLQAIMIYLTADVFFCNFALILLESACGNKSDHKPNENVFLVNGCVLALIASILISHVSFTAYENIHFRDLNGEIDYSTNPEESIAISSLYLILLFFINLIGAIELYKRVNICTIKVTPQWIMVLKIQLQAYKIRFLGDFSFLIATLESFELINSKYDNSKSNAQNPDIPALIGACLYLVERILLLYVSYQVYSHLVNECGDVIDSKYLEPNKLAILANIIGIIANSISLQAFIEIYKRNVDRPIFGR
;
A
#
# COMPACT_ATOMS: atom_id res chain seq x y z
N MET A 1 -47.58 27.42 35.01
CA MET A 1 -47.13 26.02 34.81
C MET A 1 -45.61 26.01 34.66
N ARG A 2 -44.88 25.35 35.57
CA ARG A 2 -43.42 25.24 35.55
C ARG A 2 -42.99 24.24 34.47
N HIS A 3 -42.29 24.69 33.44
CA HIS A 3 -41.55 23.81 32.53
C HIS A 3 -40.37 23.19 33.29
N LYS A 4 -40.49 21.90 33.63
CA LYS A 4 -39.36 21.07 34.04
C LYS A 4 -38.44 20.91 32.83
N TYR A 5 -37.30 21.61 32.83
CA TYR A 5 -36.18 21.26 31.97
C TYR A 5 -35.79 19.80 32.24
N LYS A 6 -35.96 18.93 31.24
CA LYS A 6 -35.37 17.60 31.25
C LYS A 6 -33.86 17.78 31.36
N LYS A 7 -33.27 17.34 32.48
CA LYS A 7 -31.83 17.18 32.62
C LYS A 7 -31.35 16.38 31.41
N HIS A 8 -30.51 16.99 30.57
CA HIS A 8 -29.65 16.23 29.68
C HIS A 8 -28.87 15.25 30.56
N HIS A 9 -29.19 13.96 30.44
CA HIS A 9 -28.26 12.93 30.88
C HIS A 9 -26.95 13.22 30.16
N LYS A 10 -25.94 13.67 30.91
CA LYS A 10 -24.55 13.50 30.51
C LYS A 10 -24.40 12.01 30.26
N VAL A 11 -24.49 11.60 28.99
CA VAL A 11 -23.98 10.30 28.56
C VAL A 11 -22.55 10.30 29.05
N GLY A 12 -22.27 9.46 30.05
CA GLY A 12 -20.95 9.39 30.66
C GLY A 12 -19.93 9.23 29.54
N LYS A 13 -18.85 10.02 29.58
CA LYS A 13 -17.66 9.73 28.77
C LYS A 13 -17.36 8.25 28.97
N LYS A 14 -17.55 7.43 27.93
CA LYS A 14 -17.17 6.03 27.97
C LYS A 14 -15.65 6.02 28.19
N ASN A 15 -15.22 5.53 29.34
CA ASN A 15 -13.79 5.43 29.65
C ASN A 15 -13.22 4.28 28.82
N ILE A 16 -12.74 4.59 27.62
CA ILE A 16 -11.99 3.66 26.76
C ILE A 16 -10.69 3.28 27.49
N SER A 17 -10.36 1.98 27.53
CA SER A 17 -9.13 1.49 28.15
C SER A 17 -7.88 2.14 27.54
N GLU A 18 -6.81 2.31 28.32
CA GLU A 18 -5.55 2.88 27.81
C GLU A 18 -4.99 2.02 26.66
N LYS A 19 -5.18 0.70 26.72
CA LYS A 19 -4.79 -0.24 25.66
C LYS A 19 -5.55 0.05 24.36
N ASP A 20 -6.88 0.18 24.42
CA ASP A 20 -7.68 0.49 23.22
C ASP A 20 -7.44 1.92 22.71
N GLN A 21 -7.14 2.89 23.59
CA GLN A 21 -6.72 4.24 23.15
C GLN A 21 -5.43 4.22 22.33
N LYS A 22 -4.44 3.42 22.75
CA LYS A 22 -3.19 3.23 22.00
C LYS A 22 -3.44 2.60 20.63
N ILE A 23 -4.31 1.59 20.55
CA ILE A 23 -4.64 0.94 19.27
C ILE A 23 -5.40 1.91 18.35
N LEU A 24 -6.37 2.66 18.88
CA LEU A 24 -7.10 3.68 18.10
C LEU A 24 -6.16 4.76 17.56
N TYR A 25 -5.15 5.15 18.34
CA TYR A 25 -4.11 6.07 17.88
C TYR A 25 -3.30 5.49 16.71
N LEU A 26 -2.89 4.22 16.80
CA LEU A 26 -2.18 3.54 15.71
C LEU A 26 -3.05 3.40 14.45
N LEU A 27 -4.33 3.02 14.61
CA LEU A 27 -5.29 2.95 13.51
C LEU A 27 -5.49 4.31 12.83
N ASN A 28 -5.40 5.40 13.58
CA ASN A 28 -5.50 6.74 13.00
C ASN A 28 -4.28 7.10 12.15
N ILE A 29 -3.07 6.70 12.56
CA ILE A 29 -1.86 6.85 11.73
C ILE A 29 -1.97 5.96 10.50
N GLN A 30 -2.42 4.71 10.66
CA GLN A 30 -2.63 3.78 9.55
C GLN A 30 -3.63 4.34 8.53
N LEU A 31 -4.74 4.91 8.99
CA LEU A 31 -5.73 5.56 8.14
C LEU A 31 -5.10 6.69 7.31
N GLN A 32 -4.31 7.56 7.94
CA GLN A 32 -3.61 8.64 7.23
C GLN A 32 -2.63 8.09 6.19
N ALA A 33 -1.87 7.05 6.52
CA ALA A 33 -0.93 6.42 5.61
C ALA A 33 -1.65 5.79 4.39
N ILE A 34 -2.78 5.12 4.60
CA ILE A 34 -3.59 4.55 3.52
C ILE A 34 -4.15 5.64 2.60
N MET A 35 -4.61 6.77 3.16
CA MET A 35 -5.06 7.91 2.35
C MET A 35 -3.93 8.49 1.48
N ILE A 36 -2.69 8.51 1.99
CA ILE A 36 -1.51 8.92 1.21
C ILE A 36 -1.23 7.90 0.09
N TYR A 37 -1.32 6.58 0.37
CA TYR A 37 -1.19 5.55 -0.66
C TYR A 37 -2.23 5.66 -1.76
N LEU A 38 -3.51 5.81 -1.42
CA LEU A 38 -4.58 6.02 -2.41
C LEU A 38 -4.32 7.24 -3.29
N THR A 39 -3.73 8.30 -2.71
CA THR A 39 -3.31 9.48 -3.48
C THR A 39 -2.14 9.14 -4.40
N ALA A 40 -1.13 8.39 -3.93
CA ALA A 40 -0.02 7.92 -4.74
C ALA A 40 -0.49 7.08 -5.94
N ASP A 41 -1.51 6.24 -5.74
CA ASP A 41 -2.08 5.39 -6.78
C ASP A 41 -2.76 6.17 -7.90
N VAL A 42 -3.40 7.29 -7.57
CA VAL A 42 -3.93 8.23 -8.57
C VAL A 42 -2.79 8.78 -9.44
N PHE A 43 -1.66 9.13 -8.84
CA PHE A 43 -0.47 9.57 -9.59
C PHE A 43 0.07 8.45 -10.50
N PHE A 44 0.19 7.21 -10.00
CA PHE A 44 0.63 6.08 -10.82
C PHE A 44 -0.33 5.76 -11.98
N CYS A 45 -1.65 5.81 -11.74
CA CYS A 45 -2.65 5.62 -12.79
C CYS A 45 -2.57 6.71 -13.85
N ASN A 46 -2.43 7.98 -13.45
CA ASN A 46 -2.28 9.10 -14.37
C ASN A 46 -1.01 8.96 -15.22
N PHE A 47 0.11 8.55 -14.61
CA PHE A 47 1.34 8.25 -15.34
C PHE A 47 1.11 7.21 -16.44
N ALA A 48 0.52 6.05 -16.11
CA ALA A 48 0.27 5.00 -17.10
C ALA A 48 -0.76 5.40 -18.17
N LEU A 49 -1.79 6.17 -17.81
CA LEU A 49 -2.78 6.68 -18.76
C LEU A 49 -2.15 7.63 -19.78
N ILE A 50 -1.35 8.59 -19.32
CA ILE A 50 -0.68 9.57 -20.19
C ILE A 50 0.29 8.85 -21.15
N LEU A 51 1.06 7.87 -20.64
CA LEU A 51 1.92 7.04 -21.48
C LEU A 51 1.14 6.30 -22.57
N LEU A 52 0.01 5.69 -22.20
CA LEU A 52 -0.84 4.94 -23.13
C LEU A 52 -1.46 5.86 -24.20
N GLU A 53 -1.96 7.03 -23.81
CA GLU A 53 -2.50 8.02 -24.76
C GLU A 53 -1.44 8.53 -25.73
N SER A 54 -0.24 8.82 -25.22
CA SER A 54 0.90 9.25 -26.03
C SER A 54 1.32 8.18 -27.03
N ALA A 55 1.30 6.90 -26.63
CA ALA A 55 1.56 5.77 -27.52
C ALA A 55 0.49 5.64 -28.62
N CYS A 56 -0.78 5.91 -28.30
CA CYS A 56 -1.89 5.82 -29.27
C CYS A 56 -1.99 7.01 -30.24
N GLY A 57 -1.04 7.96 -30.24
CA GLY A 57 -1.02 9.09 -31.17
C GLY A 57 -1.87 10.29 -30.75
N ASN A 58 -2.48 10.27 -29.56
CA ASN A 58 -3.15 11.44 -28.98
C ASN A 58 -2.08 12.37 -28.37
N LYS A 59 -1.36 13.09 -29.24
CA LYS A 59 -0.40 14.13 -28.83
C LYS A 59 -1.13 15.47 -28.75
N SER A 60 -1.29 16.00 -27.54
CA SER A 60 -1.54 17.44 -27.37
C SER A 60 -0.20 18.15 -27.27
N ASP A 61 -0.03 19.28 -27.94
CA ASP A 61 1.25 20.02 -28.03
C ASP A 61 1.80 20.53 -26.68
N HIS A 62 1.05 20.38 -25.58
CA HIS A 62 1.42 20.83 -24.23
C HIS A 62 1.26 19.70 -23.18
N LYS A 63 1.82 18.50 -23.42
CA LYS A 63 1.84 17.45 -22.38
C LYS A 63 2.94 17.74 -21.35
N PRO A 64 2.64 17.79 -20.04
CA PRO A 64 3.66 17.81 -19.01
C PRO A 64 4.50 16.54 -19.07
N ASN A 65 5.77 16.60 -18.66
CA ASN A 65 6.64 15.42 -18.54
C ASN A 65 5.96 14.38 -17.65
N GLU A 66 5.47 13.30 -18.25
CA GLU A 66 4.65 12.28 -17.58
C GLU A 66 5.37 11.66 -16.39
N ASN A 67 6.70 11.63 -16.40
CA ASN A 67 7.51 11.10 -15.31
C ASN A 67 7.36 11.90 -14.01
N VAL A 68 6.85 13.14 -14.05
CA VAL A 68 6.52 13.89 -12.82
C VAL A 68 5.46 13.16 -11.99
N PHE A 69 4.50 12.49 -12.64
CA PHE A 69 3.48 11.72 -11.95
C PHE A 69 4.08 10.48 -11.31
N LEU A 70 5.01 9.79 -11.99
CA LEU A 70 5.74 8.66 -11.43
C LEU A 70 6.57 9.07 -10.19
N VAL A 71 7.29 10.19 -10.28
CA VAL A 71 8.09 10.72 -9.15
C VAL A 71 7.18 11.04 -7.96
N ASN A 72 6.10 11.80 -8.18
CA ASN A 72 5.16 12.17 -7.12
C ASN A 72 4.51 10.95 -6.47
N GLY A 73 4.12 9.95 -7.28
CA GLY A 73 3.60 8.67 -6.77
C GLY A 73 4.63 7.95 -5.88
N CYS A 74 5.88 7.85 -6.32
CA CYS A 74 6.95 7.22 -5.53
C CYS A 74 7.24 7.96 -4.21
N VAL A 75 7.26 9.30 -4.21
CA VAL A 75 7.46 10.10 -2.99
C VAL A 75 6.35 9.84 -1.98
N LEU A 76 5.09 9.92 -2.41
CA LEU A 76 3.94 9.70 -1.52
C LEU A 76 3.91 8.27 -0.98
N ALA A 77 4.14 7.27 -1.84
CA ALA A 77 4.18 5.88 -1.41
C ALA A 77 5.34 5.58 -0.43
N LEU A 78 6.49 6.24 -0.59
CA LEU A 78 7.59 6.15 0.37
C LEU A 78 7.21 6.73 1.73
N ILE A 79 6.59 7.92 1.75
CA ILE A 79 6.11 8.54 3.00
C ILE A 79 5.09 7.63 3.69
N ALA A 80 4.12 7.10 2.94
CA ALA A 80 3.14 6.16 3.48
C ALA A 80 3.81 4.88 4.03
N SER A 81 4.82 4.35 3.33
CA SER A 81 5.58 3.18 3.80
C SER A 81 6.27 3.41 5.13
N ILE A 82 6.86 4.60 5.34
CA ILE A 82 7.51 4.97 6.61
C ILE A 82 6.47 5.00 7.74
N LEU A 83 5.29 5.60 7.49
CA LEU A 83 4.21 5.66 8.48
C LEU A 83 3.65 4.27 8.81
N ILE A 84 3.40 3.42 7.81
CA ILE A 84 2.98 2.03 8.03
C ILE A 84 4.04 1.24 8.78
N SER A 85 5.32 1.48 8.49
CA SER A 85 6.40 0.82 9.23
C SER A 85 6.39 1.19 10.70
N HIS A 86 6.24 2.48 11.01
CA HIS A 86 6.08 2.92 12.39
C HIS A 86 4.89 2.23 13.09
N VAL A 87 3.72 2.19 12.44
CA VAL A 87 2.54 1.49 12.96
C VAL A 87 2.84 0.01 13.21
N SER A 88 3.48 -0.67 12.25
CA SER A 88 3.76 -2.10 12.30
C SER A 88 4.73 -2.46 13.42
N PHE A 89 5.82 -1.70 13.58
CA PHE A 89 6.76 -1.89 14.67
C PHE A 89 6.13 -1.63 16.03
N THR A 90 5.37 -0.54 16.19
CA THR A 90 4.69 -0.26 17.46
C THR A 90 3.60 -1.29 17.77
N ALA A 91 2.90 -1.80 16.76
CA ALA A 91 1.94 -2.91 16.95
C ALA A 91 2.64 -4.19 17.40
N TYR A 92 3.77 -4.55 16.76
CA TYR A 92 4.59 -5.69 17.15
C TYR A 92 5.12 -5.56 18.57
N GLU A 93 5.73 -4.43 18.94
CA GLU A 93 6.24 -4.19 20.29
C GLU A 93 5.14 -4.33 21.35
N ASN A 94 3.95 -3.80 21.09
CA ASN A 94 2.81 -3.92 21.99
C ASN A 94 2.37 -5.39 22.18
N ILE A 95 2.34 -6.18 21.11
CA ILE A 95 1.93 -7.59 21.17
C ILE A 95 3.03 -8.44 21.81
N HIS A 96 4.30 -8.20 21.47
CA HIS A 96 5.45 -8.86 22.06
C HIS A 96 5.57 -8.59 23.57
N PHE A 97 5.35 -7.36 24.03
CA PHE A 97 5.34 -7.06 25.47
C PHE A 97 4.22 -7.79 26.22
N ARG A 98 3.07 -8.01 25.57
CA ARG A 98 1.97 -8.79 26.15
C ARG A 98 2.32 -10.28 26.25
N ASP A 99 3.02 -10.82 25.26
CA ASP A 99 3.53 -12.19 25.26
C ASP A 99 4.52 -12.40 26.42
N LEU A 100 5.50 -11.52 26.57
CA LEU A 100 6.49 -11.58 27.65
C LEU A 100 5.87 -11.51 29.06
N ASN A 101 4.72 -10.84 29.21
CA ASN A 101 3.98 -10.76 30.47
C ASN A 101 2.98 -11.91 30.66
N GLY A 102 2.90 -12.88 29.73
CA GLY A 102 1.96 -13.99 29.77
C GLY A 102 0.50 -13.57 29.58
N GLU A 103 0.24 -12.40 29.00
CA GLU A 103 -1.13 -11.94 28.70
C GLU A 103 -1.73 -12.62 27.45
N ILE A 104 -0.88 -13.22 26.62
CA ILE A 104 -1.26 -13.93 25.39
C ILE A 104 -0.48 -15.26 25.32
N ASP A 105 -1.09 -16.29 24.70
CA ASP A 105 -0.56 -17.66 24.64
C ASP A 105 -0.24 -18.12 23.21
N TYR A 106 -0.13 -17.18 22.27
CA TYR A 106 0.02 -17.44 20.84
C TYR A 106 1.17 -16.63 20.23
N SER A 107 1.70 -17.14 19.12
CA SER A 107 2.87 -16.58 18.45
C SER A 107 2.68 -15.13 17.98
N THR A 108 3.72 -14.31 18.18
CA THR A 108 3.86 -12.94 17.70
C THR A 108 4.58 -12.84 16.35
N ASN A 109 4.96 -13.98 15.76
CA ASN A 109 5.67 -14.06 14.48
C ASN A 109 4.92 -13.37 13.33
N PRO A 110 3.57 -13.39 13.25
CA PRO A 110 2.88 -12.69 12.18
C PRO A 110 3.08 -11.16 12.25
N GLU A 111 2.97 -10.58 13.45
CA GLU A 111 3.23 -9.15 13.66
C GLU A 111 4.67 -8.76 13.35
N GLU A 112 5.63 -9.59 13.77
CA GLU A 112 7.05 -9.41 13.44
C GLU A 112 7.26 -9.43 11.91
N SER A 113 6.63 -10.38 11.23
CA SER A 113 6.70 -10.52 9.77
C SER A 113 6.11 -9.32 9.05
N ILE A 114 5.01 -8.75 9.54
CA ILE A 114 4.46 -7.48 9.01
C ILE A 114 5.44 -6.33 9.22
N ALA A 115 6.05 -6.22 10.39
CA ALA A 115 7.06 -5.20 10.68
C ALA A 115 8.28 -5.33 9.75
N ILE A 116 8.82 -6.53 9.56
CA ILE A 116 9.92 -6.81 8.63
C ILE A 116 9.52 -6.47 7.19
N SER A 117 8.34 -6.93 6.74
CA SER A 117 7.82 -6.63 5.41
C SER A 117 7.72 -5.11 5.16
N SER A 118 7.30 -4.34 6.17
CA SER A 118 7.18 -2.89 6.05
C SER A 118 8.51 -2.19 5.72
N LEU A 119 9.65 -2.72 6.19
CA LEU A 119 10.98 -2.21 5.83
C LEU A 119 11.32 -2.47 4.36
N TYR A 120 10.95 -3.65 3.84
CA TYR A 120 11.13 -3.96 2.43
C TYR A 120 10.24 -3.08 1.54
N LEU A 121 9.05 -2.67 2.00
CA LEU A 121 8.22 -1.70 1.29
C LEU A 121 8.88 -0.31 1.22
N ILE A 122 9.51 0.16 2.31
CA ILE A 122 10.33 1.39 2.28
C ILE A 122 11.44 1.26 1.22
N LEU A 123 12.17 0.15 1.24
CA LEU A 123 13.26 -0.09 0.28
C LEU A 123 12.76 -0.13 -1.16
N LEU A 124 11.63 -0.81 -1.42
CA LEU A 124 10.93 -0.84 -2.71
C LEU A 124 10.68 0.57 -3.24
N PHE A 125 10.04 1.44 -2.46
CA PHE A 125 9.67 2.77 -2.92
C PHE A 125 10.87 3.74 -2.96
N PHE A 126 11.86 3.54 -2.11
CA PHE A 126 13.12 4.29 -2.19
C PHE A 126 13.86 4.00 -3.50
N ILE A 127 14.01 2.73 -3.89
CA ILE A 127 14.66 2.36 -5.16
C ILE A 127 13.84 2.84 -6.36
N ASN A 128 12.52 2.67 -6.33
CA ASN A 128 11.63 3.17 -7.40
C ASN A 128 11.71 4.70 -7.53
N LEU A 129 11.86 5.44 -6.42
CA LEU A 129 12.02 6.89 -6.46
C LEU A 129 13.33 7.30 -7.15
N ILE A 130 14.44 6.62 -6.86
CA ILE A 130 15.72 6.85 -7.55
C ILE A 130 15.55 6.62 -9.06
N GLY A 131 14.95 5.49 -9.45
CA GLY A 131 14.68 5.18 -10.86
C GLY A 131 13.77 6.23 -11.53
N ALA A 132 12.70 6.63 -10.87
CA ALA A 132 11.76 7.64 -11.37
C ALA A 132 12.43 9.02 -11.58
N ILE A 133 13.27 9.45 -10.64
CA ILE A 133 14.04 10.69 -10.75
C ILE A 133 15.01 10.62 -11.94
N GLU A 134 15.68 9.49 -12.14
CA GLU A 134 16.57 9.32 -13.28
C GLU A 134 15.81 9.32 -14.62
N LEU A 135 14.62 8.71 -14.69
CA LEU A 135 13.73 8.83 -15.86
C LEU A 135 13.32 10.29 -16.11
N TYR A 136 12.90 11.00 -15.06
CA TYR A 136 12.47 12.39 -15.14
C TYR A 136 13.57 13.31 -15.69
N LYS A 137 14.83 13.11 -15.29
CA LYS A 137 15.98 13.92 -15.77
C LYS A 137 16.33 13.66 -17.24
N ARG A 138 15.97 12.50 -17.79
CA ARG A 138 16.51 11.97 -19.06
C ARG A 138 15.50 11.97 -20.21
N VAL A 139 14.66 13.00 -20.28
CA VAL A 139 13.67 13.15 -21.36
C VAL A 139 14.39 13.27 -22.73
N ASN A 140 13.90 12.52 -23.73
CA ASN A 140 14.25 12.61 -25.17
C ASN A 140 15.44 11.81 -25.77
N ILE A 141 15.95 10.73 -25.15
CA ILE A 141 17.12 10.03 -25.74
C ILE A 141 16.78 8.95 -26.79
N CYS A 142 15.64 8.26 -26.70
CA CYS A 142 15.24 7.30 -27.74
C CYS A 142 13.75 7.46 -28.10
N THR A 143 13.44 7.56 -29.39
CA THR A 143 12.05 7.50 -29.86
C THR A 143 11.64 6.03 -29.85
N ILE A 144 10.94 5.61 -28.80
CA ILE A 144 10.42 4.24 -28.71
C ILE A 144 9.42 4.03 -29.84
N LYS A 145 9.68 3.03 -30.70
CA LYS A 145 8.73 2.63 -31.74
C LYS A 145 7.51 2.00 -31.07
N VAL A 146 6.36 2.66 -31.19
CA VAL A 146 5.12 2.11 -30.64
C VAL A 146 4.70 0.90 -31.45
N THR A 147 4.71 -0.28 -30.82
CA THR A 147 4.20 -1.54 -31.39
C THR A 147 2.91 -1.96 -30.67
N PRO A 148 2.08 -2.86 -31.25
CA PRO A 148 0.94 -3.43 -30.56
C PRO A 148 1.32 -4.10 -29.22
N GLN A 149 2.49 -4.73 -29.17
CA GLN A 149 3.04 -5.31 -27.95
C GLN A 149 3.35 -4.24 -26.89
N TRP A 150 3.89 -3.10 -27.30
CA TRP A 150 4.13 -1.96 -26.39
C TRP A 150 2.84 -1.43 -25.77
N ILE A 151 1.79 -1.27 -26.57
CA ILE A 151 0.46 -0.87 -26.09
C ILE A 151 -0.08 -1.89 -25.08
N MET A 152 0.12 -3.19 -25.32
CA MET A 152 -0.27 -4.24 -24.38
C MET A 152 0.47 -4.13 -23.04
N VAL A 153 1.79 -3.89 -23.06
CA VAL A 153 2.59 -3.69 -21.84
C VAL A 153 2.09 -2.49 -21.03
N LEU A 154 1.82 -1.35 -21.69
CA LEU A 154 1.27 -0.17 -21.02
C LEU A 154 -0.13 -0.41 -20.44
N LYS A 155 -0.97 -1.21 -21.12
CA LYS A 155 -2.27 -1.62 -20.58
C LYS A 155 -2.12 -2.49 -19.34
N ILE A 156 -1.17 -3.43 -19.32
CA ILE A 156 -0.90 -4.26 -18.14
C ILE A 156 -0.41 -3.39 -16.98
N GLN A 157 0.46 -2.42 -17.24
CA GLN A 157 0.94 -1.46 -16.23
C GLN A 157 -0.23 -0.67 -15.61
N LEU A 158 -1.13 -0.15 -16.44
CA LEU A 158 -2.32 0.55 -15.95
C LEU A 158 -3.22 -0.36 -15.11
N GLN A 159 -3.42 -1.62 -15.50
CA GLN A 159 -4.21 -2.57 -14.71
C GLN A 159 -3.53 -2.90 -13.38
N ALA A 160 -2.21 -3.04 -13.35
CA ALA A 160 -1.48 -3.25 -12.10
C ALA A 160 -1.69 -2.09 -11.13
N TYR A 161 -1.62 -0.84 -11.58
CA TYR A 161 -1.92 0.32 -10.72
C TYR A 161 -3.37 0.39 -10.26
N LYS A 162 -4.34 -0.07 -11.07
CA LYS A 162 -5.73 -0.19 -10.62
C LYS A 162 -5.92 -1.28 -9.56
N ILE A 163 -5.26 -2.42 -9.72
CA ILE A 163 -5.27 -3.51 -8.73
C ILE A 163 -4.67 -3.01 -7.41
N ARG A 164 -3.56 -2.26 -7.49
CA ARG A 164 -2.93 -1.61 -6.34
C ARG A 164 -3.91 -0.69 -5.59
N PHE A 165 -4.61 0.19 -6.31
CA PHE A 165 -5.66 1.05 -5.74
C PHE A 165 -6.74 0.25 -5.01
N LEU A 166 -7.21 -0.86 -5.60
CA LEU A 166 -8.19 -1.74 -4.95
C LEU A 166 -7.62 -2.41 -3.70
N GLY A 167 -6.33 -2.73 -3.70
CA GLY A 167 -5.60 -3.24 -2.53
C GLY A 167 -5.61 -2.22 -1.39
N ASP A 168 -5.21 -0.98 -1.66
CA ASP A 168 -5.22 0.11 -0.67
C ASP A 168 -6.64 0.46 -0.20
N PHE A 169 -7.63 0.40 -1.08
CA PHE A 169 -9.04 0.55 -0.71
C PHE A 169 -9.53 -0.57 0.20
N SER A 170 -9.05 -1.80 0.00
CA SER A 170 -9.37 -2.92 0.89
C SER A 170 -8.73 -2.71 2.27
N PHE A 171 -7.49 -2.21 2.34
CA PHE A 171 -6.88 -1.84 3.62
C PHE A 171 -7.62 -0.68 4.31
N LEU A 172 -8.15 0.28 3.56
CA LEU A 172 -8.99 1.35 4.12
C LEU A 172 -10.21 0.75 4.83
N ILE A 173 -10.92 -0.17 4.17
CA ILE A 173 -12.07 -0.87 4.76
C ILE A 173 -11.64 -1.61 6.03
N ALA A 174 -10.55 -2.39 5.98
CA ALA A 174 -10.02 -3.10 7.13
C ALA A 174 -9.72 -2.17 8.32
N THR A 175 -9.12 -1.00 8.06
CA THR A 175 -8.85 -0.01 9.11
C THR A 175 -10.13 0.58 9.69
N LEU A 176 -11.12 0.90 8.87
CA LEU A 176 -12.40 1.42 9.35
C LEU A 176 -13.17 0.37 10.15
N GLU A 177 -13.23 -0.87 9.68
CA GLU A 177 -13.82 -1.99 10.42
C GLU A 177 -13.09 -2.23 11.75
N SER A 178 -11.77 -2.07 11.79
CA SER A 178 -10.98 -2.14 13.03
C SER A 178 -11.37 -1.05 14.04
N PHE A 179 -11.63 0.17 13.58
CA PHE A 179 -12.18 1.24 14.43
C PHE A 179 -13.54 0.85 14.99
N GLU A 180 -14.42 0.31 14.16
CA GLU A 180 -15.76 -0.10 14.61
C GLU A 180 -15.71 -1.24 15.61
N LEU A 181 -14.83 -2.22 15.40
CA LEU A 181 -14.61 -3.36 16.29
C LEU A 181 -14.10 -2.94 17.68
N ILE A 182 -13.25 -1.92 17.76
CA ILE A 182 -12.82 -1.39 19.07
C ILE A 182 -13.95 -0.61 19.73
N ASN A 183 -14.66 0.21 18.96
CA ASN A 183 -15.74 1.04 19.49
C ASN A 183 -16.96 0.22 19.97
N SER A 184 -17.25 -0.92 19.33
CA SER A 184 -18.36 -1.80 19.70
C SER A 184 -18.21 -2.36 21.12
N LYS A 185 -16.97 -2.62 21.59
CA LYS A 185 -16.68 -3.04 22.98
C LYS A 185 -17.26 -2.10 24.03
N TYR A 186 -17.39 -0.82 23.68
CA TYR A 186 -17.88 0.22 24.57
C TYR A 186 -19.32 0.61 24.23
N ASP A 187 -19.89 0.13 23.13
CA ASP A 187 -21.23 0.48 22.67
C ASP A 187 -22.16 -0.72 22.54
N ASN A 188 -22.91 -0.97 23.61
CA ASN A 188 -23.92 -2.02 23.72
C ASN A 188 -25.04 -1.94 22.65
N SER A 189 -25.12 -0.88 21.85
CA SER A 189 -26.07 -0.77 20.74
C SER A 189 -25.59 -1.40 19.43
N LYS A 190 -24.29 -1.71 19.30
CA LYS A 190 -23.72 -2.34 18.10
C LYS A 190 -23.44 -3.83 18.38
N SER A 191 -24.29 -4.72 17.86
CA SER A 191 -24.20 -6.15 18.15
C SER A 191 -23.43 -7.00 17.11
N ASN A 192 -22.99 -6.44 15.98
CA ASN A 192 -22.27 -7.17 14.93
C ASN A 192 -21.19 -6.30 14.28
N ALA A 193 -19.97 -6.31 14.82
CA ALA A 193 -18.83 -5.71 14.13
C ALA A 193 -18.35 -6.63 12.99
N GLN A 194 -17.98 -6.04 11.85
CA GLN A 194 -17.38 -6.80 10.74
C GLN A 194 -15.96 -7.26 11.11
N ASN A 195 -15.47 -8.31 10.43
CA ASN A 195 -14.12 -8.82 10.65
C ASN A 195 -13.12 -8.11 9.72
N PRO A 196 -12.27 -7.19 10.25
CA PRO A 196 -11.33 -6.41 9.46
C PRO A 196 -10.24 -7.26 8.79
N ASP A 197 -10.02 -8.50 9.22
CA ASP A 197 -9.00 -9.36 8.65
C ASP A 197 -9.33 -9.81 7.22
N ILE A 198 -10.62 -9.91 6.87
CA ILE A 198 -11.08 -10.31 5.52
C ILE A 198 -10.65 -9.27 4.47
N PRO A 199 -11.01 -7.98 4.60
CA PRO A 199 -10.54 -6.96 3.66
C PRO A 199 -9.02 -6.78 3.71
N ALA A 200 -8.36 -6.98 4.86
CA ALA A 200 -6.89 -6.95 4.93
C ALA A 200 -6.23 -8.06 4.10
N LEU A 201 -6.76 -9.28 4.15
CA LEU A 201 -6.31 -10.41 3.32
C LEU A 201 -6.49 -10.15 1.82
N ILE A 202 -7.64 -9.61 1.44
CA ILE A 202 -7.91 -9.22 0.04
C ILE A 202 -6.87 -8.17 -0.39
N GLY A 203 -6.63 -7.16 0.44
CA GLY A 203 -5.61 -6.14 0.19
C GLY A 203 -4.23 -6.74 -0.05
N ALA A 204 -3.76 -7.61 0.85
CA ALA A 204 -2.46 -8.27 0.75
C ALA A 204 -2.32 -9.14 -0.50
N CYS A 205 -3.38 -9.88 -0.87
CA CYS A 205 -3.41 -10.66 -2.12
C CYS A 205 -3.27 -9.76 -3.35
N LEU A 206 -4.04 -8.68 -3.44
CA LEU A 206 -4.01 -7.75 -4.57
C LEU A 206 -2.63 -7.09 -4.71
N TYR A 207 -1.99 -6.76 -3.59
CA TYR A 207 -0.63 -6.22 -3.54
C TYR A 207 0.44 -7.19 -4.06
N LEU A 208 0.30 -8.50 -3.82
CA LEU A 208 1.20 -9.48 -4.42
C LEU A 208 0.97 -9.59 -5.93
N VAL A 209 -0.30 -9.65 -6.36
CA VAL A 209 -0.64 -9.75 -7.79
C VAL A 209 -0.15 -8.53 -8.58
N GLU A 210 -0.40 -7.31 -8.10
CA GLU A 210 0.04 -6.10 -8.80
C GLU A 210 1.57 -6.07 -8.95
N ARG A 211 2.32 -6.49 -7.93
CA ARG A 211 3.79 -6.48 -8.01
C ARG A 211 4.34 -7.47 -9.03
N ILE A 212 3.73 -8.64 -9.15
CA ILE A 212 4.10 -9.61 -10.20
C ILE A 212 3.86 -9.02 -11.59
N LEU A 213 2.74 -8.31 -11.78
CA LEU A 213 2.44 -7.63 -13.04
C LEU A 213 3.44 -6.49 -13.32
N LEU A 214 3.79 -5.69 -12.32
CA LEU A 214 4.77 -4.62 -12.48
C LEU A 214 6.18 -5.17 -12.75
N LEU A 215 6.57 -6.29 -12.15
CA LEU A 215 7.82 -6.96 -12.49
C LEU A 215 7.85 -7.39 -13.96
N TYR A 216 6.77 -8.02 -14.43
CA TYR A 216 6.64 -8.38 -15.84
C TYR A 216 6.77 -7.15 -16.74
N VAL A 217 6.05 -6.06 -16.43
CA VAL A 217 6.14 -4.79 -17.16
C VAL A 217 7.59 -4.29 -17.19
N SER A 218 8.28 -4.22 -16.05
CA SER A 218 9.67 -3.73 -16.00
C SER A 218 10.61 -4.56 -16.86
N TYR A 219 10.46 -5.90 -16.88
CA TYR A 219 11.23 -6.75 -17.78
C TYR A 219 10.93 -6.50 -19.26
N GLN A 220 9.66 -6.36 -19.63
CA GLN A 220 9.28 -6.07 -21.01
C GLN A 220 9.81 -4.71 -21.47
N VAL A 221 9.72 -3.69 -20.62
CA VAL A 221 10.27 -2.36 -20.89
C VAL A 221 11.78 -2.43 -21.07
N TYR A 222 12.49 -3.09 -20.15
CA TYR A 222 13.93 -3.28 -20.24
C TYR A 222 14.34 -4.01 -21.53
N SER A 223 13.72 -5.15 -21.83
CA SER A 223 14.02 -5.94 -23.02
C SER A 223 13.76 -5.16 -24.30
N HIS A 224 12.67 -4.38 -24.34
CA HIS A 224 12.33 -3.57 -25.51
C HIS A 224 13.40 -2.48 -25.76
N LEU A 225 13.84 -1.79 -24.71
CA LEU A 225 14.88 -0.77 -24.81
C LEU A 225 16.24 -1.34 -25.25
N VAL A 226 16.61 -2.52 -24.73
CA VAL A 226 17.84 -3.21 -25.16
C VAL A 226 17.76 -3.59 -26.64
N ASN A 227 16.63 -4.11 -27.11
CA ASN A 227 16.50 -4.60 -28.48
C ASN A 227 16.37 -3.47 -29.52
N GLU A 228 15.62 -2.41 -29.22
CA GLU A 228 15.35 -1.32 -30.18
C GLU A 228 16.39 -0.20 -30.15
N CYS A 229 17.05 0.00 -29.02
CA CYS A 229 17.94 1.13 -28.82
C CYS A 229 19.34 0.69 -28.33
N GLY A 230 19.66 -0.60 -28.30
CA GLY A 230 20.89 -1.15 -27.71
C GLY A 230 22.20 -0.61 -28.30
N ASP A 231 22.21 -0.27 -29.59
CA ASP A 231 23.40 0.29 -30.26
C ASP A 231 23.58 1.80 -29.99
N VAL A 232 22.56 2.48 -29.46
CA VAL A 232 22.49 3.94 -29.29
C VAL A 232 22.41 4.34 -27.81
N ILE A 233 21.96 3.43 -26.94
CA ILE A 233 21.76 3.69 -25.52
C ILE A 233 23.05 3.44 -24.74
N ASP A 234 23.58 4.50 -24.11
CA ASP A 234 24.51 4.36 -22.98
C ASP A 234 23.85 3.50 -21.90
N SER A 235 24.55 2.49 -21.40
CA SER A 235 24.22 1.68 -20.22
C SER A 235 23.47 2.43 -19.10
N LYS A 236 23.78 3.71 -18.89
CA LYS A 236 23.13 4.58 -17.90
C LYS A 236 21.64 4.85 -18.16
N TYR A 237 21.11 4.71 -19.39
CA TYR A 237 19.67 4.85 -19.67
C TYR A 237 18.86 3.58 -19.40
N LEU A 238 19.52 2.43 -19.28
CA LEU A 238 18.88 1.19 -18.85
C LEU A 238 18.76 1.11 -17.33
N GLU A 239 19.55 1.90 -16.60
CA GLU A 239 19.63 1.89 -15.15
C GLU A 239 18.28 2.09 -14.45
N PRO A 240 17.42 3.04 -14.85
CA PRO A 240 16.11 3.19 -14.20
C PRO A 240 15.24 1.94 -14.31
N ASN A 241 15.34 1.20 -15.42
CA ASN A 241 14.58 -0.03 -15.64
C ASN A 241 15.15 -1.20 -14.84
N LYS A 242 16.47 -1.28 -14.67
CA LYS A 242 17.10 -2.24 -13.75
C LYS A 242 16.68 -1.99 -12.30
N LEU A 243 16.66 -0.72 -11.89
CA LEU A 243 16.17 -0.32 -10.57
C LEU A 243 14.69 -0.69 -10.39
N ALA A 244 13.85 -0.48 -11.41
CA ALA A 244 12.44 -0.91 -11.35
C ALA A 244 12.28 -2.43 -11.22
N ILE A 245 13.10 -3.23 -11.93
CA ILE A 245 13.12 -4.70 -11.79
C ILE A 245 13.51 -5.08 -10.36
N LEU A 246 14.62 -4.54 -9.84
CA LEU A 246 15.10 -4.82 -8.49
C LEU A 246 14.04 -4.44 -7.43
N ALA A 247 13.46 -3.25 -7.57
CA ALA A 247 12.42 -2.76 -6.69
C ALA A 247 11.23 -3.72 -6.69
N ASN A 248 10.74 -4.14 -7.86
CA ASN A 248 9.61 -5.07 -7.94
C ASN A 248 9.92 -6.47 -7.37
N ILE A 249 11.15 -6.97 -7.49
CA ILE A 249 11.57 -8.22 -6.80
C ILE A 249 11.48 -8.04 -5.29
N ILE A 250 12.01 -6.94 -4.75
CA ILE A 250 11.92 -6.61 -3.32
C ILE A 250 10.44 -6.50 -2.90
N GLY A 251 9.61 -5.87 -3.72
CA GLY A 251 8.18 -5.76 -3.49
C GLY A 251 7.46 -7.11 -3.45
N ILE A 252 7.82 -8.05 -4.32
CA ILE A 252 7.26 -9.41 -4.28
C ILE A 252 7.65 -10.12 -2.97
N ILE A 253 8.90 -10.00 -2.55
CA ILE A 253 9.38 -10.58 -1.28
C ILE A 253 8.58 -9.99 -0.11
N ALA A 254 8.49 -8.66 -0.04
CA ALA A 254 7.72 -7.95 0.99
C ALA A 254 6.27 -8.44 1.06
N ASN A 255 5.56 -8.38 -0.07
CA ASN A 255 4.15 -8.72 -0.12
C ASN A 255 3.88 -10.22 0.11
N SER A 256 4.84 -11.10 -0.20
CA SER A 256 4.74 -12.53 0.15
C SER A 256 4.82 -12.76 1.65
N ILE A 257 5.78 -12.11 2.32
CA ILE A 257 5.91 -12.16 3.79
C ILE A 257 4.66 -11.58 4.46
N SER A 258 4.18 -10.42 3.98
CA SER A 258 2.98 -9.79 4.51
C SER A 258 1.73 -10.64 4.31
N LEU A 259 1.54 -11.24 3.13
CA LEU A 259 0.38 -12.10 2.86
C LEU A 259 0.38 -13.33 3.77
N GLN A 260 1.53 -13.98 3.94
CA GLN A 260 1.63 -15.11 4.88
C GLN A 260 1.25 -14.67 6.30
N ALA A 261 1.76 -13.54 6.76
CA ALA A 261 1.44 -13.01 8.08
C ALA A 261 -0.07 -12.70 8.23
N PHE A 262 -0.70 -12.06 7.25
CA PHE A 262 -2.15 -11.82 7.29
C PHE A 262 -2.97 -13.12 7.33
N ILE A 263 -2.53 -14.17 6.62
CA ILE A 263 -3.18 -15.50 6.69
C ILE A 263 -3.08 -16.09 8.09
N GLU A 264 -1.92 -15.97 8.73
CA GLU A 264 -1.72 -16.46 10.10
C GLU A 264 -2.53 -15.64 11.12
N ILE A 265 -2.58 -14.31 10.99
CA ILE A 265 -3.42 -13.44 11.81
C ILE A 265 -4.90 -13.80 11.67
N TYR A 266 -5.39 -13.95 10.44
CA TYR A 266 -6.78 -14.31 10.19
C TYR A 266 -7.15 -15.66 10.82
N LYS A 267 -6.33 -16.70 10.59
CA LYS A 267 -6.56 -18.03 11.18
C LYS A 267 -6.61 -17.95 12.71
N ARG A 268 -5.63 -17.25 13.30
CA ARG A 268 -5.58 -17.02 14.74
C ARG A 268 -6.84 -16.30 15.24
N ASN A 269 -7.29 -15.25 14.57
CA ASN A 269 -8.42 -14.44 15.02
C ASN A 269 -9.78 -15.14 14.83
N VAL A 270 -9.92 -16.03 13.84
CA VAL A 270 -11.09 -16.91 13.71
C VAL A 270 -11.20 -17.86 14.92
N ASP A 271 -10.09 -18.45 15.34
CA ASP A 271 -10.07 -19.39 16.46
C ASP A 271 -10.12 -18.66 17.82
N ARG A 272 -9.36 -17.57 17.96
CA ARG A 272 -9.07 -16.83 19.19
C ARG A 272 -8.82 -15.34 18.89
N PRO A 273 -9.88 -14.51 18.79
CA PRO A 273 -9.72 -13.10 18.44
C PRO A 273 -8.97 -12.32 19.52
N ILE A 274 -7.92 -11.61 19.11
CA ILE A 274 -7.15 -10.72 19.99
C ILE A 274 -7.93 -9.44 20.32
N PHE A 275 -8.71 -8.97 19.36
CA PHE A 275 -9.46 -7.72 19.44
C PHE A 275 -10.97 -7.97 19.41
N GLY A 276 -11.54 -8.29 20.59
CA GLY A 276 -13.00 -8.32 20.79
C GLY A 276 -13.74 -9.48 20.10
N ARG A 277 -14.99 -9.70 20.53
CA ARG A 277 -16.06 -10.39 19.80
C ARG A 277 -17.24 -9.44 19.75
#